data_AF-A0A2T8ICD5-F1
#
_entry.id   AF-A0A2T8ICD5-F1
#
_cell.length_a   1.000
_cell.length_b   1.000
_cell.length_c   1.000
_cell.angle_alpha   90.00
_cell.angle_beta   90.00
_cell.angle_gamma   90.00
#
_symmetry.space_group_name_H-M   'P 1'
#
loop_
_entity.id
_entity.type
_entity.pdbx_description
1 polymer ?
#
loop_
_entity_poly.entity_id
_entity_poly.type
_entity_poly.pdbx_seq_one_letter_code
_entity_poly.pdbx_strand_id
1 'polypeptide(L)'
;MRTMWGKMENFTTNLLMRHRAPRLGAFRLHTGLTSVICRRDVDRWIRRAIEYCPVELEITVLLSVSYQPPKLFSCHLKRLVLSGVYLEHNFGEQLRSECRVLEDLVLWECREFSGLHSDTLKKLVVHSCSSRVADKLVIRAPSLASLRLELPFYTYKNGVLLDTEKFLIEASISLTSDQLSRRGEAILLASGQPIQCDELGVEKF
;
A
#
# COMPACT_ATOMS: atom_id res chain seq x y z
N MET A 1 17.73 25.18 22.34
CA MET A 1 16.61 24.32 22.77
C MET A 1 16.51 23.15 21.79
N ARG A 2 16.79 21.91 22.19
CA ARG A 2 16.64 20.74 21.29
C ARG A 2 15.15 20.55 21.01
N THR A 3 14.75 20.62 19.74
CA THR A 3 13.37 20.34 19.31
C THR A 3 12.96 18.93 19.74
N MET A 4 11.67 18.69 19.92
CA MET A 4 11.12 17.36 20.20
C MET A 4 11.61 16.33 19.17
N TRP A 5 11.73 16.74 17.91
CA TRP A 5 12.32 15.95 16.83
C TRP A 5 13.75 15.48 17.15
N GLY A 6 14.66 16.40 17.51
CA GLY A 6 16.05 16.04 17.79
C GLY A 6 16.20 15.10 19.00
N LYS A 7 15.27 15.10 19.96
CA LYS A 7 15.26 14.11 21.05
C LYS A 7 14.83 12.72 20.55
N MET A 8 13.76 12.66 19.76
CA MET A 8 13.29 11.41 19.15
C MET A 8 14.32 10.84 18.18
N GLU A 9 15.00 11.69 17.41
CA GLU A 9 16.04 11.26 16.48
C GLU A 9 17.18 10.54 17.20
N ASN A 10 17.70 11.14 18.26
CA ASN A 10 18.75 10.55 19.07
C ASN A 10 18.28 9.25 19.73
N PHE A 11 17.05 9.20 20.22
CA PHE A 11 16.48 7.99 20.81
C PHE A 11 16.41 6.84 19.79
N THR A 12 15.78 7.06 18.64
CA THR A 12 15.61 6.04 17.59
C THR A 12 16.96 5.57 17.05
N THR A 13 17.88 6.51 16.82
CA THR A 13 19.24 6.18 16.37
C THR A 13 19.95 5.33 17.42
N ASN A 14 19.89 5.70 18.70
CA ASN A 14 20.49 4.89 19.76
C ASN A 14 19.83 3.52 19.89
N LEU A 15 18.51 3.41 19.75
CA LEU A 15 17.81 2.13 19.78
C LEU A 15 18.29 1.21 18.65
N LEU A 16 18.34 1.72 17.41
CA LEU A 16 18.80 0.99 16.23
C LEU A 16 20.30 0.68 16.25
N MET A 17 21.12 1.50 16.90
CA MET A 17 22.56 1.28 17.01
C MET A 17 22.95 0.37 18.17
N ARG A 18 22.12 0.26 19.22
CA ARG A 18 22.49 -0.43 20.47
C ARG A 18 21.79 -1.78 20.66
N HIS A 19 20.82 -2.14 19.83
CA HIS A 19 20.25 -3.49 19.90
C HIS A 19 21.28 -4.52 19.40
N ARG A 20 21.35 -5.65 20.11
CA ARG A 20 22.25 -6.78 19.79
C ARG A 20 21.55 -7.92 19.05
N ALA A 21 20.28 -7.73 18.68
CA ALA A 21 19.52 -8.75 17.98
C ALA A 21 20.13 -8.99 16.58
N PRO A 22 20.37 -10.26 16.18
CA PRO A 22 20.93 -10.58 14.87
C PRO A 22 19.93 -10.29 13.73
N ARG A 23 18.63 -10.30 14.04
CA ARG A 23 17.53 -9.98 13.13
C ARG A 23 16.43 -9.20 13.85
N LEU A 24 15.68 -8.39 13.11
CA LEU A 24 14.46 -7.77 13.60
C LEU A 24 13.24 -8.65 13.28
N GLY A 25 12.40 -8.91 14.27
CA GLY A 25 11.10 -9.57 14.04
C GLY A 25 10.17 -8.65 13.27
N ALA A 26 9.97 -7.43 13.76
CA ALA A 26 9.20 -6.40 13.09
C ALA A 26 9.88 -5.04 13.25
N PHE A 27 9.81 -4.21 12.22
CA PHE A 27 10.15 -2.80 12.28
C PHE A 27 8.95 -1.98 11.78
N ARG A 28 8.46 -1.08 12.63
CA ARG A 28 7.28 -0.25 12.35
C ARG A 28 7.62 1.21 12.59
N LEU A 29 7.40 2.03 11.57
CA LEU A 29 7.70 3.46 11.61
C LEU A 29 6.50 4.25 11.11
N HIS A 30 5.92 5.05 12.01
CA HIS A 30 4.84 5.97 11.70
C HIS A 30 5.36 7.39 11.88
N THR A 31 5.30 8.21 10.83
CA THR A 31 5.88 9.54 10.86
C THR A 31 5.06 10.55 10.07
N GLY A 32 4.92 11.76 10.63
CA GLY A 32 4.46 12.93 9.90
C GLY A 32 5.67 13.69 9.37
N LEU A 33 5.91 13.65 8.05
CA LEU A 33 7.04 14.36 7.44
C LEU A 33 6.68 15.83 7.19
N THR A 34 7.18 16.72 8.04
CA THR A 34 6.95 18.18 7.95
C THR A 34 8.14 18.95 7.38
N SER A 35 9.34 18.35 7.30
CA SER A 35 10.55 19.03 6.79
C SER A 35 11.54 18.07 6.11
N VAL A 36 12.50 18.61 5.34
CA VAL A 36 13.56 17.85 4.66
C VAL A 36 14.53 17.17 5.65
N ILE A 37 14.83 17.82 6.78
CA ILE A 37 15.71 17.25 7.81
C ILE A 37 15.10 15.95 8.35
N CYS A 38 13.78 15.97 8.61
CA CYS A 38 13.06 14.79 9.05
C CYS A 38 13.15 13.61 8.06
N ARG A 39 13.24 13.89 6.75
CA ARG A 39 13.36 12.84 5.71
C ARG A 39 14.68 12.08 5.82
N ARG A 40 15.81 12.78 5.99
CA ARG A 40 17.14 12.14 6.06
C ARG A 40 17.27 11.20 7.26
N ASP A 41 16.70 11.60 8.38
CA ASP A 41 16.67 10.79 9.59
C ASP A 41 15.83 9.53 9.43
N VAL A 42 14.63 9.69 8.86
CA VAL A 42 13.73 8.57 8.53
C VAL A 42 14.40 7.60 7.56
N ASP A 43 15.03 8.11 6.49
CA ASP A 43 15.77 7.26 5.54
C ASP A 43 16.89 6.48 6.23
N ARG A 44 17.63 7.13 7.13
CA ARG A 44 18.70 6.50 7.90
C ARG A 44 18.14 5.38 8.78
N TRP A 45 17.01 5.59 9.45
CA TRP A 45 16.37 4.56 10.26
C TRP A 45 15.86 3.38 9.42
N ILE A 46 15.25 3.65 8.26
CA ILE A 46 14.77 2.61 7.35
C ILE A 46 15.94 1.77 6.83
N ARG A 47 16.99 2.39 6.31
CA ARG A 47 18.19 1.66 5.84
C ARG A 47 18.76 0.78 6.95
N ARG A 48 18.86 1.34 8.16
CA ARG A 48 19.38 0.62 9.31
C ARG A 48 18.50 -0.55 9.72
N ALA A 49 17.18 -0.40 9.69
CA ALA A 49 16.26 -1.50 9.96
C ALA A 49 16.41 -2.62 8.93
N ILE A 50 16.54 -2.28 7.64
CA ILE A 50 16.76 -3.24 6.54
C ILE A 50 18.06 -4.02 6.71
N GLU A 51 19.14 -3.40 7.20
CA GLU A 51 20.41 -4.11 7.50
C GLU A 51 20.22 -5.26 8.48
N TYR A 52 19.21 -5.18 9.36
CA TYR A 52 18.87 -6.25 10.30
C TYR A 52 17.83 -7.24 9.77
N CYS A 53 17.60 -7.26 8.46
CA CYS A 53 16.78 -8.25 7.76
C CYS A 53 15.42 -8.50 8.44
N PRO A 54 14.54 -7.48 8.49
CA PRO A 54 13.29 -7.58 9.21
C PRO A 54 12.37 -8.63 8.56
N VAL A 55 11.65 -9.40 9.38
CA VAL A 55 10.60 -10.29 8.88
C VAL A 55 9.35 -9.51 8.51
N GLU A 56 9.06 -8.44 9.24
CA GLU A 56 7.96 -7.53 8.98
C GLU A 56 8.44 -6.07 8.93
N LEU A 57 7.99 -5.34 7.92
CA LEU A 57 8.29 -3.93 7.73
C LEU A 57 7.01 -3.13 7.51
N GLU A 58 6.81 -2.10 8.33
CA GLU A 58 5.67 -1.19 8.22
C GLU A 58 6.14 0.26 8.22
N ILE A 59 5.88 0.99 7.14
CA ILE A 59 6.22 2.39 6.97
C ILE A 59 4.95 3.18 6.65
N THR A 60 4.57 4.10 7.55
CA THR A 60 3.40 4.97 7.38
C THR A 60 3.81 6.43 7.42
N VAL A 61 3.41 7.16 6.39
CA VAL A 61 3.71 8.59 6.22
C VAL A 61 2.43 9.38 6.05
N LEU A 62 2.01 10.10 7.08
CA LEU A 62 0.65 10.67 7.17
C LEU A 62 0.42 11.97 6.37
N LEU A 63 1.49 12.69 5.99
CA LEU A 63 1.39 14.07 5.47
C LEU A 63 2.35 14.36 4.30
N SER A 64 2.85 13.34 3.61
CA SER A 64 3.82 13.56 2.53
C SER A 64 3.26 13.32 1.15
N VAL A 65 3.22 14.39 0.35
CA VAL A 65 2.85 14.30 -1.07
C VAL A 65 3.99 13.80 -1.97
N SER A 66 5.21 13.64 -1.44
CA SER A 66 6.42 13.38 -2.24
C SER A 66 7.56 12.66 -1.50
N TYR A 67 7.24 11.77 -0.55
CA TYR A 67 8.26 10.95 0.10
C TYR A 67 8.43 9.62 -0.61
N GLN A 68 9.58 9.45 -1.23
CA GLN A 68 10.04 8.16 -1.74
C GLN A 68 10.98 7.56 -0.69
N PRO A 69 10.64 6.41 -0.09
CA PRO A 69 11.51 5.76 0.87
C PRO A 69 12.77 5.23 0.18
N PRO A 70 13.88 5.04 0.92
CA PRO A 70 15.00 4.27 0.42
C PRO A 70 14.58 2.82 0.22
N LYS A 71 15.46 2.02 -0.37
CA LYS A 71 15.26 0.59 -0.60
C LYS A 71 14.64 -0.15 0.61
N LEU A 72 13.50 -0.80 0.37
CA LEU A 72 12.66 -1.44 1.39
C LEU A 72 12.75 -2.98 1.39
N PHE A 73 13.62 -3.54 0.56
CA PHE A 73 13.60 -4.98 0.28
C PHE A 73 14.62 -5.74 1.11
N SER A 74 14.20 -6.91 1.60
CA SER A 74 15.05 -7.87 2.29
C SER A 74 14.62 -9.29 1.93
N CYS A 75 15.59 -10.20 1.83
CA CYS A 75 15.35 -11.61 1.50
C CYS A 75 14.63 -12.40 2.60
N HIS A 76 14.44 -11.80 3.78
CA HIS A 76 13.73 -12.38 4.91
C HIS A 76 12.35 -11.75 5.15
N LEU A 77 12.00 -10.74 4.36
CA LEU A 77 10.77 -9.98 4.54
C LEU A 77 9.56 -10.82 4.10
N LYS A 78 8.72 -11.17 5.07
CA LYS A 78 7.46 -11.90 4.87
C LYS A 78 6.26 -10.98 4.76
N ARG A 79 6.30 -9.82 5.41
CA ARG A 79 5.21 -8.85 5.43
C ARG A 79 5.72 -7.43 5.20
N LEU A 80 5.11 -6.75 4.24
CA LEU A 80 5.41 -5.35 3.91
C LEU A 80 4.12 -4.52 3.95
N VAL A 81 4.12 -3.46 4.76
CA VAL A 81 3.05 -2.48 4.83
C VAL A 81 3.61 -1.11 4.49
N LEU A 82 3.04 -0.46 3.47
CA LEU A 82 3.41 0.88 3.06
C LEU A 82 2.19 1.77 3.03
N SER A 83 2.32 2.98 3.57
CA SER A 83 1.26 3.96 3.57
C SER A 83 1.78 5.37 3.29
N GLY A 84 1.16 6.06 2.32
CA GLY A 84 1.44 7.46 2.00
C GLY A 84 2.81 7.71 1.38
N VAL A 85 3.35 6.73 0.63
CA VAL A 85 4.68 6.81 0.00
C VAL A 85 4.60 6.85 -1.51
N TYR A 86 5.64 7.39 -2.15
CA TYR A 86 5.86 7.32 -3.59
C TYR A 86 6.68 6.08 -3.92
N LEU A 87 6.18 5.19 -4.77
CA LEU A 87 6.86 3.96 -5.17
C LEU A 87 7.74 4.20 -6.39
N GLU A 88 8.87 3.51 -6.46
CA GLU A 88 9.71 3.49 -7.66
C GLU A 88 9.00 2.73 -8.79
N HIS A 89 9.25 3.13 -10.04
CA HIS A 89 8.63 2.51 -11.22
C HIS A 89 8.92 0.99 -11.33
N ASN A 90 10.06 0.55 -10.81
CA ASN A 90 10.52 -0.84 -10.76
C ASN A 90 10.18 -1.54 -9.42
N PHE A 91 9.38 -0.91 -8.54
CA PHE A 91 8.99 -1.49 -7.25
C PHE A 91 8.45 -2.93 -7.40
N GLY A 92 7.58 -3.14 -8.38
CA GLY A 92 7.03 -4.46 -8.68
C GLY A 92 8.05 -5.51 -9.11
N GLU A 93 9.13 -5.11 -9.78
CA GLU A 93 10.23 -5.98 -10.22
C GLU A 93 11.21 -6.27 -9.08
N GLN A 94 11.42 -5.29 -8.21
CA GLN A 94 12.25 -5.43 -7.01
C GLN A 94 11.63 -6.41 -6.02
N LEU A 95 10.29 -6.44 -5.86
CA LEU A 95 9.61 -7.44 -5.04
C LEU A 95 9.98 -8.87 -5.46
N ARG A 96 10.01 -9.15 -6.77
CA ARG A 96 10.37 -10.46 -7.32
C ARG A 96 11.82 -10.84 -7.03
N SER A 97 12.75 -9.90 -7.27
CA SER A 97 14.19 -10.20 -7.21
C SER A 97 14.74 -10.20 -5.79
N GLU A 98 14.18 -9.38 -4.91
CA GLU A 98 14.76 -9.04 -3.61
C GLU A 98 13.98 -9.57 -2.41
N CYS A 99 12.67 -9.81 -2.55
CA CYS A 99 11.78 -10.27 -1.48
C CYS A 99 11.24 -11.68 -1.75
N ARG A 100 12.15 -12.67 -1.75
CA ARG A 100 11.88 -14.07 -2.13
C ARG A 100 10.94 -14.86 -1.21
N VAL A 101 10.55 -14.30 -0.07
CA VAL A 101 9.69 -14.96 0.93
C VAL A 101 8.50 -14.09 1.31
N LEU A 102 8.18 -13.07 0.52
CA LEU A 102 7.12 -12.11 0.82
C LEU A 102 5.75 -12.75 0.60
N GLU A 103 4.98 -12.86 1.68
CA GLU A 103 3.67 -13.51 1.68
C GLU A 103 2.52 -12.51 1.81
N ASP A 104 2.74 -11.35 2.43
CA ASP A 104 1.72 -10.33 2.71
C ASP A 104 2.20 -8.93 2.31
N LEU A 105 1.47 -8.29 1.39
CA LEU A 105 1.73 -6.93 0.93
C LEU A 105 0.49 -6.07 1.12
N VAL A 106 0.68 -4.96 1.82
CA VAL A 106 -0.37 -3.99 2.12
C VAL A 106 0.09 -2.60 1.68
N LEU A 107 -0.66 -1.97 0.78
CA LEU A 107 -0.39 -0.63 0.24
C LEU A 107 -1.59 0.29 0.52
N TRP A 108 -1.34 1.44 1.13
CA TRP A 108 -2.35 2.45 1.45
C TRP A 108 -1.92 3.81 0.89
N GLU A 109 -2.74 4.43 0.06
CA GLU A 109 -2.50 5.78 -0.46
C GLU A 109 -1.11 5.94 -1.12
N CYS A 110 -0.58 4.85 -1.68
CA CYS A 110 0.72 4.87 -2.35
C CYS A 110 0.58 5.46 -3.77
N ARG A 111 1.58 6.23 -4.19
CA ARG A 111 1.66 6.82 -5.53
C ARG A 111 2.60 6.02 -6.43
N GLU A 112 2.30 6.06 -7.73
CA GLU A 112 2.99 5.32 -8.79
C GLU A 112 3.01 3.81 -8.64
N PHE A 113 1.98 3.25 -8.00
CA PHE A 113 1.82 1.80 -8.03
C PHE A 113 1.29 1.36 -9.39
N SER A 114 2.09 0.68 -10.19
CA SER A 114 1.71 0.18 -11.53
C SER A 114 1.38 -1.31 -11.54
N GLY A 115 1.71 -2.03 -10.47
CA GLY A 115 1.57 -3.47 -10.40
C GLY A 115 2.74 -4.15 -9.71
N LEU A 116 2.74 -5.48 -9.76
CA LEU A 116 3.80 -6.29 -9.19
C LEU A 116 3.93 -7.65 -9.88
N HIS A 117 5.08 -8.28 -9.64
CA HIS A 117 5.28 -9.70 -9.87
C HIS A 117 5.82 -10.34 -8.59
N SER A 118 5.18 -11.38 -8.07
CA SER A 118 5.71 -12.17 -6.95
C SER A 118 5.14 -13.59 -6.90
N ASP A 119 6.02 -14.59 -6.95
CA ASP A 119 5.66 -16.01 -6.90
C ASP A 119 5.25 -16.48 -5.50
N THR A 120 5.62 -15.72 -4.46
CA THR A 120 5.43 -16.10 -3.05
C THR A 120 4.31 -15.35 -2.35
N LEU A 121 3.77 -14.29 -2.98
CA LEU A 121 2.74 -13.45 -2.39
C LEU A 121 1.42 -14.22 -2.26
N LYS A 122 0.87 -14.24 -1.05
CA LYS A 122 -0.39 -14.93 -0.70
C LYS A 122 -1.52 -13.96 -0.44
N LYS A 123 -1.21 -12.76 0.08
CA LYS A 123 -2.17 -11.72 0.43
C LYS A 123 -1.76 -10.38 -0.18
N LEU A 124 -2.71 -9.71 -0.81
CA LEU A 124 -2.52 -8.38 -1.37
C LEU A 124 -3.67 -7.47 -0.97
N VAL A 125 -3.33 -6.35 -0.33
CA VAL A 125 -4.26 -5.25 -0.04
C VAL A 125 -3.75 -3.99 -0.73
N VAL A 126 -4.58 -3.39 -1.56
CA VAL A 126 -4.31 -2.11 -2.22
C VAL A 126 -5.47 -1.19 -1.94
N HIS A 127 -5.20 -0.09 -1.23
CA HIS A 127 -6.21 0.87 -0.82
C HIS A 127 -5.82 2.28 -1.25
N SER A 128 -6.67 2.93 -2.05
CA SER A 128 -6.48 4.31 -2.53
C SER A 128 -5.13 4.57 -3.22
N CYS A 129 -4.50 3.54 -3.78
CA CYS A 129 -3.26 3.69 -4.55
C CYS A 129 -3.56 4.20 -5.95
N SER A 130 -2.59 4.92 -6.55
CA SER A 130 -2.73 5.45 -7.90
C SER A 130 -1.41 5.41 -8.66
N SER A 131 -1.48 5.49 -9.99
CA SER A 131 -0.34 5.82 -10.85
C SER A 131 -0.75 6.86 -11.88
N ARG A 132 0.17 7.79 -12.17
CA ARG A 132 0.02 8.77 -13.27
C ARG A 132 0.49 8.21 -14.61
N VAL A 133 1.33 7.19 -14.56
CA VAL A 133 1.98 6.60 -15.74
C VAL A 133 1.25 5.33 -16.21
N ALA A 134 0.76 4.51 -15.28
CA ALA A 134 0.13 3.24 -15.60
C ALA A 134 -1.38 3.40 -15.80
N ASP A 135 -1.83 3.24 -17.04
CA ASP A 135 -3.26 3.15 -17.36
C ASP A 135 -3.87 1.78 -17.02
N LYS A 136 -3.05 0.77 -16.70
CA LYS A 136 -3.50 -0.58 -16.31
C LYS A 136 -2.75 -1.03 -15.07
N LEU A 137 -3.45 -1.59 -14.09
CA LEU A 137 -2.82 -2.24 -12.94
C LEU A 137 -2.53 -3.70 -13.28
N VAL A 138 -1.27 -4.14 -13.17
CA VAL A 138 -0.86 -5.52 -13.53
C VAL A 138 -0.37 -6.28 -12.32
N ILE A 139 -1.13 -7.29 -11.89
CA ILE A 139 -0.80 -8.14 -10.74
C ILE A 139 -0.48 -9.54 -11.27
N ARG A 140 0.79 -9.94 -11.16
CA ARG A 140 1.26 -11.31 -11.44
C ARG A 140 1.66 -11.97 -10.15
N ALA A 141 0.78 -12.78 -9.59
CA ALA A 141 1.01 -13.44 -8.31
C ALA A 141 0.38 -14.84 -8.33
N PRO A 142 1.09 -15.84 -8.88
CA PRO A 142 0.57 -17.22 -9.02
C PRO A 142 0.05 -17.84 -7.73
N SER A 143 0.65 -17.48 -6.59
CA SER A 143 0.31 -18.01 -5.26
C SER A 143 -0.75 -17.21 -4.50
N LEU A 144 -1.36 -16.19 -5.11
CA LEU A 144 -2.26 -15.27 -4.42
C LEU A 144 -3.56 -15.99 -4.02
N ALA A 145 -3.94 -15.84 -2.75
CA ALA A 145 -5.12 -16.48 -2.16
C ALA A 145 -6.13 -15.47 -1.60
N SER A 146 -5.68 -14.27 -1.20
CA SER A 146 -6.53 -13.19 -0.70
C SER A 146 -6.17 -11.89 -1.43
N LEU A 147 -7.20 -11.24 -1.98
CA LEU A 147 -7.07 -10.00 -2.74
C LEU A 147 -8.10 -8.97 -2.26
N ARG A 148 -7.63 -7.80 -1.85
CA ARG A 148 -8.47 -6.64 -1.58
C ARG A 148 -8.00 -5.44 -2.38
N LEU A 149 -8.88 -4.94 -3.25
CA LEU A 149 -8.66 -3.76 -4.06
C LEU A 149 -9.71 -2.70 -3.72
N GLU A 150 -9.25 -1.52 -3.34
CA GLU A 150 -10.03 -0.31 -3.18
C GLU A 150 -9.35 0.78 -3.98
N LEU A 151 -9.85 1.04 -5.19
CA LEU A 151 -9.16 1.87 -6.18
C LEU A 151 -9.94 3.17 -6.42
N PRO A 152 -9.27 4.33 -6.52
CA PRO A 152 -9.91 5.57 -6.95
C PRO A 152 -10.50 5.42 -8.36
N PHE A 153 -11.71 5.91 -8.59
CA PHE A 153 -12.46 5.73 -9.85
C PHE A 153 -11.71 6.22 -11.10
N TYR A 154 -10.81 7.19 -10.96
CA TYR A 154 -10.09 7.82 -12.06
C TYR A 154 -8.72 7.20 -12.36
N THR A 155 -8.28 6.19 -11.61
CA THR A 155 -7.00 5.52 -11.85
C THR A 155 -7.18 4.22 -12.64
N TYR A 156 -6.11 3.76 -13.31
CA TYR A 156 -6.09 2.55 -14.13
C TYR A 156 -7.25 2.45 -15.15
N LYS A 157 -7.34 3.41 -16.08
CA LYS A 157 -8.41 3.53 -17.09
C LYS A 157 -8.64 2.27 -17.94
N ASN A 158 -7.61 1.47 -18.15
CA ASN A 158 -7.64 0.20 -18.88
C ASN A 158 -7.85 -1.03 -17.96
N GLY A 159 -8.27 -0.78 -16.71
CA GLY A 159 -8.65 -1.79 -15.74
C GLY A 159 -7.47 -2.48 -15.04
N VAL A 160 -7.76 -3.67 -14.50
CA VAL A 160 -6.81 -4.51 -13.75
C VAL A 160 -6.57 -5.80 -14.52
N LEU A 161 -5.32 -6.17 -14.73
CA LEU A 161 -4.91 -7.51 -15.17
C LEU A 161 -4.46 -8.30 -13.94
N LEU A 162 -5.13 -9.41 -13.67
CA LEU A 162 -4.76 -10.35 -12.63
C LEU A 162 -4.34 -11.68 -13.25
N ASP A 163 -3.13 -12.12 -12.93
CA ASP A 163 -2.55 -13.39 -13.32
C ASP A 163 -2.23 -14.19 -12.06
N THR A 164 -3.02 -15.24 -11.81
CA THR A 164 -2.95 -16.13 -10.65
C THR A 164 -3.18 -17.56 -11.10
N GLU A 165 -2.38 -18.50 -10.60
CA GLU A 165 -2.51 -19.93 -10.90
C GLU A 165 -3.38 -20.64 -9.86
N LYS A 166 -3.35 -20.15 -8.62
CA LYS A 166 -4.23 -20.63 -7.55
C LYS A 166 -5.55 -19.89 -7.56
N PHE A 167 -6.61 -20.60 -7.13
CA PHE A 167 -7.91 -20.00 -6.89
C PHE A 167 -7.83 -18.98 -5.75
N LEU A 168 -8.38 -17.79 -5.97
CA LEU A 168 -8.63 -16.83 -4.91
C LEU A 168 -9.67 -17.40 -3.94
N ILE A 169 -9.30 -17.46 -2.66
CA ILE A 169 -10.19 -17.87 -1.58
C ILE A 169 -11.01 -16.66 -1.09
N GLU A 170 -10.39 -15.48 -1.12
CA GLU A 170 -10.99 -14.23 -0.69
C GLU A 170 -10.73 -13.15 -1.74
N ALA A 171 -11.78 -12.44 -2.14
CA ALA A 171 -11.69 -11.31 -3.05
C ALA A 171 -12.67 -10.22 -2.64
N SER A 172 -12.19 -8.98 -2.57
CA SER A 172 -13.00 -7.78 -2.38
C SER A 172 -12.52 -6.70 -3.33
N ILE A 173 -13.42 -6.15 -4.15
CA ILE A 173 -13.11 -5.09 -5.10
C ILE A 173 -14.11 -3.96 -4.91
N SER A 174 -13.60 -2.76 -4.72
CA SER A 174 -14.39 -1.55 -4.59
C SER A 174 -13.74 -0.41 -5.37
N LEU A 175 -14.58 0.43 -5.96
CA LEU A 175 -14.16 1.65 -6.63
C LEU A 175 -14.66 2.82 -5.78
N THR A 176 -13.73 3.66 -5.34
CA THR A 176 -14.07 4.85 -4.56
C THR A 176 -14.13 6.05 -5.48
N SER A 177 -15.29 6.72 -5.50
CA SER A 177 -15.31 8.11 -5.94
C SER A 177 -14.73 8.92 -4.79
N ASP A 178 -13.69 9.71 -5.05
CA ASP A 178 -13.24 10.69 -4.07
C ASP A 178 -14.43 11.57 -3.74
N GLN A 179 -14.93 11.48 -2.50
CA GLN A 179 -16.03 12.30 -1.96
C GLN A 179 -15.69 13.79 -1.87
N LEU A 180 -14.59 14.22 -2.51
CA LEU A 180 -14.26 15.63 -2.78
C LEU A 180 -14.92 16.16 -4.07
N SER A 181 -15.51 15.30 -4.91
CA SER A 181 -16.34 15.74 -6.04
C SER A 181 -17.82 15.81 -5.68
N ARG A 182 -18.19 16.61 -4.66
CA ARG A 182 -19.58 17.10 -4.52
C ARG A 182 -19.84 18.21 -5.54
N ARG A 183 -19.77 17.90 -6.84
CA ARG A 183 -20.32 18.71 -7.94
C ARG A 183 -20.16 17.95 -9.25
N GLY A 184 -21.22 17.30 -9.68
CA GLY A 184 -21.22 16.57 -10.95
C GLY A 184 -22.26 15.47 -10.94
N GLU A 185 -23.52 15.89 -10.98
CA GLU A 185 -24.71 15.20 -11.49
C GLU A 185 -24.49 13.76 -11.97
N ALA A 186 -25.06 12.80 -11.23
CA ALA A 186 -25.24 11.44 -11.70
C ALA A 186 -26.37 11.41 -12.74
N ILE A 187 -26.02 11.32 -14.03
CA ILE A 187 -26.93 10.84 -15.07
C ILE A 187 -26.72 9.33 -15.16
N LEU A 188 -27.60 8.56 -14.52
CA LEU A 188 -27.78 7.15 -14.80
C LEU A 188 -28.82 7.02 -15.91
N LEU A 189 -28.37 6.88 -17.16
CA LEU A 189 -29.21 6.33 -18.23
C LEU A 189 -28.93 4.83 -18.31
N ALA A 190 -29.70 4.05 -17.55
CA ALA A 190 -29.88 2.64 -17.82
C ALA A 190 -31.11 2.48 -18.72
N SER A 191 -30.88 2.20 -20.00
CA SER A 191 -31.91 1.67 -20.91
C SER A 191 -32.11 0.18 -20.61
N GLY A 192 -33.25 -0.15 -20.00
CA GLY A 192 -33.73 -1.52 -19.79
C GLY A 192 -35.01 -1.48 -18.94
N GLN A 193 -36.09 -2.07 -19.44
CA GLN A 193 -37.48 -1.93 -18.98
C GLN A 193 -37.71 -2.11 -17.46
N PRO A 194 -38.75 -1.45 -16.90
CA PRO A 194 -39.03 -1.46 -15.47
C PRO A 194 -39.56 -2.84 -15.02
N ILE A 195 -38.87 -3.44 -14.05
CA ILE A 195 -39.43 -4.53 -13.26
C ILE A 195 -40.36 -3.89 -12.24
N GLN A 196 -41.66 -4.16 -12.42
CA GLN A 196 -42.72 -3.77 -11.51
C GLN A 196 -42.55 -4.57 -10.20
N CYS A 197 -42.07 -3.91 -9.14
CA CYS A 197 -42.22 -4.43 -7.78
C CYS A 197 -43.60 -4.02 -7.29
N ASP A 198 -44.56 -4.94 -7.42
CA ASP A 198 -45.85 -4.84 -6.76
C ASP A 198 -45.69 -4.88 -5.23
N GLU A 199 -46.69 -4.25 -4.61
CA GLU A 199 -46.89 -3.85 -3.22
C GLU A 199 -46.68 -4.95 -2.16
N LEU A 200 -46.39 -4.50 -0.92
CA LEU A 200 -46.83 -5.01 0.41
C LEU A 200 -45.79 -4.53 1.45
N GLY A 201 -46.09 -3.83 2.53
CA GLY A 201 -47.31 -3.28 3.10
C GLY A 201 -46.91 -2.34 4.24
N VAL A 202 -47.76 -1.35 4.48
CA VAL A 202 -47.63 -0.30 5.50
C VAL A 202 -48.07 -0.83 6.85
N GLU A 203 -47.27 -0.65 7.92
CA GLU A 203 -47.72 -0.44 9.31
C GLU A 203 -46.69 0.45 10.03
N LYS A 204 -46.90 1.77 10.15
CA LYS A 204 -47.53 2.51 11.28
C LYS A 204 -46.97 2.15 12.66
N PHE A 205 -46.21 3.07 13.27
CA PHE A 205 -46.68 4.03 14.29
C PHE A 205 -45.87 5.32 14.19
#